data_AF-A0A7X9DA14-F1
#
_entry.id   AF-A0A7X9DA14-F1
#
_cell.length_a   1.000
_cell.length_b   1.000
_cell.length_c   1.000
_cell.angle_alpha   90.00
_cell.angle_beta   90.00
_cell.angle_gamma   90.00
#
_symmetry.space_group_name_H-M   'P 1'
#
loop_
_entity.id
_entity.type
_entity.pdbx_description
1 polymer ?
#
loop_
_entity_poly.entity_id
_entity_poly.type
_entity_poly.pdbx_seq_one_letter_code
_entity_poly.pdbx_strand_id
1 'polypeptide(L)' 'MKKEDKQKIIRNIADTVKEYENFYLTDIATLDAVKTSKLRRECFEQNIKLMVVKNTLMRKALESLDENYEELYPLLKG' A
#
# COMPACT_ATOMS: atom_id res chain seq x y z
N MET A 1 4.91 -11.30 -14.12
CA MET A 1 3.70 -10.43 -14.12
C MET A 1 3.55 -9.80 -15.48
N LYS A 2 2.39 -9.97 -16.13
CA LYS A 2 2.10 -9.34 -17.42
C LYS A 2 1.92 -7.83 -17.21
N LYS A 3 2.17 -7.00 -18.23
CA LYS A 3 2.08 -5.53 -18.11
C LYS A 3 0.68 -5.06 -17.70
N GLU A 4 -0.36 -5.80 -18.09
CA GLU A 4 -1.76 -5.50 -17.77
C GLU A 4 -2.05 -5.58 -16.27
N ASP A 5 -1.51 -6.58 -15.57
CA ASP A 5 -1.73 -6.75 -14.13
C ASP A 5 -1.16 -5.57 -13.35
N LYS A 6 -0.04 -5.00 -13.80
CA LYS A 6 0.59 -3.86 -13.13
C LYS A 6 -0.28 -2.61 -13.18
N GLN A 7 -0.94 -2.34 -14.31
CA GLN A 7 -1.83 -1.19 -14.43
C GLN A 7 -3.10 -1.37 -13.58
N LYS A 8 -3.67 -2.58 -13.57
CA LYS A 8 -4.81 -2.91 -12.69
C LYS A 8 -4.46 -2.74 -11.21
N ILE A 9 -3.28 -3.20 -10.81
CA ILE A 9 -2.79 -3.04 -9.43
C ILE A 9 -2.63 -1.56 -9.07
N ILE A 10 -2.05 -0.74 -9.96
CA ILE A 10 -1.89 0.70 -9.71
C ILE A 10 -3.26 1.37 -9.50
N ARG A 11 -4.25 1.08 -10.36
CA ARG A 11 -5.61 1.61 -10.20
C ARG A 11 -6.25 1.16 -8.89
N ASN A 12 -6.19 -0.14 -8.57
CA ASN A 12 -6.75 -0.66 -7.33
C ASN A 12 -6.11 -0.01 -6.08
N ILE A 13 -4.80 0.28 -6.12
CA ILE A 13 -4.12 1.00 -5.04
C ILE A 13 -4.62 2.43 -4.96
N ALA A 14 -4.69 3.15 -6.09
CA ALA A 14 -5.19 4.53 -6.11
C ALA A 14 -6.65 4.62 -5.63
N ASP A 15 -7.52 3.72 -6.08
CA ASP A 15 -8.92 3.63 -5.66
C ASP A 15 -9.02 3.33 -4.15
N THR A 16 -8.18 2.42 -3.63
CA THR A 16 -8.15 2.13 -2.18
C THR A 16 -7.61 3.32 -1.40
N VAL A 17 -6.62 4.06 -1.89
CA VAL A 17 -6.12 5.27 -1.20
C VAL A 17 -7.18 6.36 -1.22
N LYS A 18 -7.93 6.50 -2.32
CA LYS A 18 -9.02 7.47 -2.45
C LYS A 18 -10.25 7.15 -1.58
N GLU A 19 -10.52 5.87 -1.36
CA GLU A 19 -11.63 5.41 -0.52
C GLU A 19 -11.35 5.61 0.99
N TYR A 20 -10.08 5.68 1.39
CA TYR A 20 -9.66 5.82 2.78
C TYR A 20 -8.90 7.15 2.99
N GLU A 21 -9.52 8.13 3.66
CA GLU A 21 -8.91 9.44 3.95
C GLU A 21 -7.57 9.36 4.70
N ASN A 22 -7.33 8.29 5.46
CA ASN A 22 -6.10 8.10 6.22
C ASN A 22 -5.51 6.72 5.94
N PHE A 23 -4.27 6.69 5.44
CA PHE A 23 -3.51 5.45 5.28
C PHE A 23 -2.16 5.55 6.01
N TYR A 24 -1.69 4.42 6.52
CA TYR A 24 -0.44 4.32 7.26
C TYR A 24 0.61 3.57 6.45
N LEU A 25 1.80 4.15 6.33
CA LEU A 25 2.97 3.46 5.78
C LEU A 25 3.73 2.82 6.96
N THR A 26 3.86 1.51 6.96
CA THR A 26 4.64 0.77 7.96
C THR A 26 5.60 -0.17 7.27
N ASP A 27 6.82 -0.26 7.80
CA ASP A 27 7.77 -1.27 7.38
C ASP A 27 7.43 -2.60 8.08
N ILE A 28 7.28 -3.65 7.27
CA ILE A 28 7.02 -5.02 7.75
C ILE A 28 8.21 -5.96 7.48
N ALA A 29 9.34 -5.45 6.99
CA ALA A 29 10.50 -6.25 6.59
C ALA A 29 11.11 -7.06 7.74
N THR A 30 10.90 -6.66 8.99
CA THR A 30 11.40 -7.35 10.20
C THR A 30 10.40 -8.34 10.81
N LEU A 31 9.18 -8.44 10.27
CA LEU A 31 8.17 -9.36 10.80
C LEU A 31 8.24 -10.73 10.12
N ASP A 32 8.32 -11.76 10.96
CA ASP A 32 8.24 -13.16 10.55
C ASP A 32 6.84 -13.51 9.99
N ALA A 33 6.73 -14.55 9.15
CA ALA A 33 5.50 -14.98 8.48
C ALA A 33 4.36 -15.26 9.47
N VAL A 34 4.69 -15.80 10.64
CA VAL A 34 3.71 -16.06 11.71
C VAL A 34 3.15 -14.76 12.29
N LYS A 35 4.01 -13.75 12.50
CA LYS A 35 3.61 -12.45 13.06
C LYS A 35 2.83 -11.61 12.05
N THR A 36 3.21 -11.62 10.77
CA THR A 36 2.46 -10.92 9.70
C THR A 36 1.07 -11.51 9.50
N SER A 37 0.91 -12.83 9.62
CA SER A 37 -0.40 -13.49 9.55
C SER A 37 -1.30 -13.08 10.74
N LYS A 38 -0.75 -13.06 11.96
CA LYS A 38 -1.48 -12.60 13.15
C LYS A 38 -1.89 -11.13 13.03
N LEU A 39 -0.98 -10.27 12.60
CA LEU A 39 -1.25 -8.84 12.38
C LEU A 39 -2.34 -8.63 11.33
N ARG A 40 -2.31 -9.37 10.20
CA ARG A 40 -3.37 -9.30 9.18
C ARG A 40 -4.73 -9.66 9.75
N ARG A 41 -4.80 -10.67 10.63
CA ARG A 41 -6.05 -11.08 11.26
C ARG A 41 -6.56 -10.04 12.24
N GLU A 42 -5.69 -9.48 13.08
CA GLU A 42 -6.06 -8.39 14.01
C GLU A 42 -6.49 -7.13 13.26
N CYS A 43 -5.78 -6.76 12.19
CA CYS A 43 -6.20 -5.67 11.31
C CYS A 43 -7.57 -5.95 10.69
N PHE A 44 -7.85 -7.17 10.24
CA PHE A 44 -9.16 -7.54 9.70
C PHE A 44 -10.27 -7.43 10.75
N GLU A 45 -10.02 -7.85 11.99
CA GLU A 45 -10.97 -7.70 13.11
C GLU A 45 -11.27 -6.22 13.42
N GLN A 46 -10.30 -5.34 13.22
CA GLN A 46 -10.45 -3.88 13.38
C GLN A 46 -10.94 -3.17 12.09
N ASN A 47 -11.37 -3.90 11.06
CA ASN A 47 -11.74 -3.37 9.74
C ASN A 47 -10.63 -2.54 9.05
N ILE A 48 -9.36 -2.82 9.36
CA ILE A 48 -8.19 -2.19 8.74
C ILE A 48 -7.68 -3.09 7.61
N LYS A 49 -7.66 -2.55 6.39
CA LYS A 49 -7.17 -3.27 5.20
C LYS A 49 -5.64 -3.15 5.09
N LEU A 50 -4.92 -4.22 5.41
CA LEU A 50 -3.47 -4.29 5.24
C LEU A 50 -3.10 -4.80 3.84
N MET A 51 -2.40 -3.97 3.05
CA MET A 51 -1.89 -4.35 1.73
C MET A 51 -0.38 -4.18 1.66
N VAL A 52 0.31 -5.21 1.14
CA VAL A 52 1.74 -5.14 0.85
C VAL A 52 1.90 -4.84 -0.63
N VAL A 53 2.51 -3.72 -0.95
CA VAL A 53 2.68 -3.24 -2.32
C VAL A 53 4.15 -2.99 -2.61
N LYS A 54 4.52 -3.09 -3.88
CA LYS A 54 5.88 -2.72 -4.30
C LYS A 54 6.01 -1.20 -4.29
N ASN A 55 7.09 -0.67 -3.72
CA ASN A 55 7.35 0.76 -3.60
C ASN A 55 7.22 1.52 -4.94
N THR A 56 7.71 0.93 -6.03
CA THR A 56 7.58 1.53 -7.38
C THR A 56 6.14 1.61 -7.89
N LEU A 57 5.26 0.71 -7.46
CA LEU A 57 3.84 0.71 -7.84
C LEU A 57 3.06 1.69 -6.98
N MET A 58 3.36 1.76 -5.68
CA MET A 58 2.78 2.75 -4.77
C MET A 58 3.08 4.17 -5.24
N ARG A 59 4.34 4.46 -5.58
CA ARG A 59 4.73 5.77 -6.11
C ARG A 59 3.94 6.13 -7.37
N LYS A 60 3.78 5.20 -8.31
CA LYS A 60 2.98 5.43 -9.54
C LYS A 60 1.49 5.62 -9.26
N ALA A 61 0.95 4.97 -8.23
CA ALA A 61 -0.45 5.14 -7.83
C ALA A 61 -0.66 6.53 -7.18
N LEU A 62 0.27 6.95 -6.33
CA LEU A 62 0.28 8.29 -5.72
C LEU A 62 0.50 9.40 -6.77
N GLU A 63 1.41 9.20 -7.74
CA GLU A 63 1.60 10.12 -8.88
C GLU A 63 0.35 10.22 -9.78
N SER A 64 -0.50 9.19 -9.79
CA SER A 64 -1.77 9.21 -10.54
C SER A 64 -2.94 9.82 -9.76
N LEU A 65 -2.77 10.03 -8.46
CA LEU A 65 -3.70 10.79 -7.63
C LEU A 65 -3.29 12.27 -7.77
N ASP A 66 -4.24 13.15 -8.12
CA ASP A 66 -4.01 14.60 -8.25
C ASP A 66 -3.73 15.31 -6.91
N GLU A 67 -3.36 14.56 -5.88
CA GLU A 67 -3.07 15.03 -4.53
C GLU A 67 -1.57 15.00 -4.26
N ASN A 68 -1.10 15.98 -3.47
CA ASN A 68 0.32 16.23 -3.32
C ASN A 68 0.95 15.32 -2.25
N TYR A 69 1.28 14.09 -2.64
CA TYR A 69 1.91 13.08 -1.79
C TYR A 69 3.44 13.07 -1.85
N GLU A 70 4.06 14.16 -2.30
CA GLU A 70 5.52 14.25 -2.48
C GLU A 70 6.31 13.99 -1.18
N GLU A 71 5.74 14.33 -0.02
CA GLU A 71 6.36 14.08 1.28
C GLU A 71 6.46 12.58 1.64
N LEU A 72 5.64 11.72 1.03
CA LEU A 72 5.67 10.27 1.24
C LEU A 72 6.68 9.55 0.33
N TYR A 73 7.09 10.15 -0.78
CA TYR A 73 8.08 9.58 -1.69
C TYR A 73 9.44 9.27 -1.06
N PRO A 74 10.03 10.11 -0.18
CA PRO A 74 11.26 9.77 0.51
C PRO A 74 11.09 8.59 1.50
N LEU A 75 9.89 8.35 2.04
CA LEU A 75 9.58 7.21 2.91
C LEU A 75 9.43 5.89 2.14
N LEU A 76 9.18 5.96 0.83
CA LEU A 76 9.10 4.80 -0.07
C LEU A 76 10.48 4.29 -0.55
N LYS A 77 11.57 4.70 0.10
CA LYS A 77 12.93 4.20 -0.18
C LYS A 77 13.18 2.90 0.60
N GLY A 78 12.91 1.76 -0.04
CA GLY A 78 13.18 0.40 0.44
C GLY A 78 13.15 -0.61 -0.69
#